data_AF-A0A4S2AMN9-F1
#
_entry.id   AF-A0A4S2AMN9-F1
#
_cell.length_a   1.000
_cell.length_b   1.000
_cell.length_c   1.000
_cell.angle_alpha   90.00
_cell.angle_beta   90.00
_cell.angle_gamma   90.00
#
_symmetry.space_group_name_H-M   'P 1'
#
loop_
_entity.id
_entity.type
_entity.pdbx_description
1 polymer ?
#
loop_
_entity_poly.entity_id
_entity_poly.type
_entity_poly.pdbx_seq_one_letter_code
_entity_poly.pdbx_strand_id
1 'polypeptide(L)'
;MNMSTPSKTIVLHWSVIAVITVLVYYSVFSHEFQLYWDDQWQVINSMTNDGLSLKNLQTVFHSIPFNLSYLYPFPFQVGEKIPMALWIYPFVILFIGYVIYLYRRKTLLVFCTLFFILHLLPVLHVIPLPRYVVAADRYLYIPYIAFAIGLSILSYHLYERQRKWVLYAGFLYCSYLCVYTASYAPVWKNSDTLKEHFKEVLKKRETNLSINFKHEKQ
;
A
#
# COMPACT_ATOMS: atom_id res chain seq x y z
N MET A 1 -4.34 -4.77 36.90
CA MET A 1 -3.01 -4.34 36.42
C MET A 1 -3.09 -2.85 36.12
N ASN A 2 -2.54 -1.99 36.98
CA ASN A 2 -2.68 -0.54 36.82
C ASN A 2 -1.73 -0.06 35.72
N MET A 3 -2.27 0.15 34.53
CA MET A 3 -1.54 0.67 33.37
C MET A 3 -0.92 2.03 33.71
N SER A 4 0.37 2.21 33.41
CA SER A 4 1.07 3.49 33.58
C SER A 4 0.39 4.59 32.76
N THR A 5 0.34 5.83 33.25
CA THR A 5 -0.20 6.99 32.51
C THR A 5 0.20 7.06 31.03
N PRO A 6 1.47 6.82 30.63
CA PRO A 6 1.85 6.81 29.21
C PRO A 6 1.18 5.70 28.38
N SER A 7 0.99 4.50 28.95
CA SER A 7 0.31 3.40 28.25
C SER A 7 -1.17 3.72 27.98
N LYS A 8 -1.86 4.41 28.90
CA LYS A 8 -3.26 4.82 28.70
C LYS A 8 -3.41 5.79 27.53
N THR A 9 -2.48 6.74 27.40
CA THR A 9 -2.49 7.71 26.30
C THR A 9 -2.29 7.02 24.95
N ILE A 10 -1.29 6.12 24.82
CA ILE A 10 -1.04 5.40 23.57
C ILE A 10 -2.23 4.54 23.16
N VAL A 11 -2.80 3.81 24.12
CA VAL A 11 -3.99 2.98 23.90
C VAL A 11 -5.16 3.84 23.41
N LEU A 12 -5.39 5.01 24.01
CA LEU A 12 -6.43 5.93 23.57
C LEU A 12 -6.25 6.34 22.10
N HIS A 13 -5.04 6.73 21.68
CA HIS A 13 -4.79 7.14 20.29
C HIS A 13 -5.06 6.00 19.29
N TRP A 14 -4.60 4.78 19.59
CA TRP A 14 -4.85 3.61 18.74
C TRP A 14 -6.33 3.24 18.69
N SER A 15 -7.05 3.31 19.82
CA SER A 15 -8.49 3.06 19.86
C SER A 15 -9.26 4.09 19.03
N VAL A 16 -8.88 5.37 19.09
CA VAL A 16 -9.50 6.43 18.28
C VAL A 16 -9.29 6.17 16.79
N ILE A 17 -8.05 5.84 16.37
CA ILE A 17 -7.76 5.49 14.97
C ILE A 17 -8.60 4.28 14.53
N ALA A 18 -8.67 3.23 15.35
CA ALA A 18 -9.42 2.02 15.02
C ALA A 18 -10.92 2.32 14.83
N VAL A 19 -11.51 3.11 15.74
CA VAL A 19 -12.93 3.50 15.65
C VAL A 19 -13.18 4.35 14.40
N ILE A 20 -12.35 5.36 14.14
CA ILE A 20 -12.47 6.19 12.92
C ILE A 20 -12.36 5.33 11.67
N THR A 21 -11.41 4.39 11.64
CA THR A 21 -11.25 3.46 10.52
C THR A 21 -12.52 2.64 10.29
N VAL A 22 -13.09 2.04 11.33
CA VAL A 22 -14.35 1.30 11.22
C VAL A 22 -15.48 2.18 10.69
N LEU A 23 -15.60 3.42 11.17
CA LEU A 23 -16.63 4.36 10.71
C LEU A 23 -16.47 4.74 9.24
N VAL A 24 -15.23 4.99 8.77
CA VAL A 24 -14.96 5.29 7.36
C VAL A 24 -15.32 4.10 6.48
N TYR A 25 -14.89 2.90 6.87
CA TYR A 25 -15.13 1.67 6.12
C TYR A 25 -16.58 1.16 6.22
N TYR A 26 -17.37 1.63 7.18
CA TYR A 26 -18.78 1.24 7.31
C TYR A 26 -19.56 1.48 6.01
N SER A 27 -19.28 2.60 5.33
CA SER A 27 -19.91 2.94 4.04
C SER A 27 -19.60 1.92 2.92
N VAL A 28 -18.43 1.27 2.98
CA VAL A 28 -17.92 0.37 1.94
C VAL A 28 -18.66 -0.97 1.92
N PHE A 29 -19.23 -1.42 3.03
CA PHE A 29 -19.99 -2.69 3.09
C PHE A 29 -21.21 -2.72 2.16
N SER A 30 -21.69 -1.56 1.72
CA SER A 30 -22.80 -1.44 0.77
C SER A 30 -22.38 -1.44 -0.71
N HIS A 31 -21.07 -1.49 -1.00
CA HIS A 31 -20.54 -1.36 -2.35
C HIS A 31 -20.62 -2.70 -3.10
N GLU A 32 -20.83 -2.63 -4.42
CA GLU A 32 -21.10 -3.82 -5.24
C GLU A 32 -19.92 -4.81 -5.25
N PHE A 33 -18.69 -4.32 -5.15
CA PHE A 33 -17.48 -5.16 -5.08
C PHE A 33 -17.39 -6.02 -3.81
N GLN A 34 -18.18 -5.74 -2.77
CA GLN A 34 -18.28 -6.60 -1.58
C GLN A 34 -19.34 -7.70 -1.73
N LEU A 35 -20.31 -7.50 -2.63
CA LEU A 35 -21.50 -8.32 -2.77
C LEU A 35 -21.45 -9.23 -4.01
N TYR A 36 -20.74 -8.80 -5.06
CA TYR A 36 -20.69 -9.48 -6.35
C TYR A 36 -19.23 -9.76 -6.76
N TRP A 37 -19.03 -10.90 -7.42
CA TRP A 37 -17.73 -11.31 -7.95
C TRP A 37 -17.48 -10.64 -9.31
N ASP A 38 -16.45 -9.79 -9.35
CA ASP A 38 -16.07 -8.99 -10.53
C ASP A 38 -14.99 -9.74 -11.36
N ASP A 39 -15.33 -10.89 -11.98
CA ASP A 39 -14.41 -11.77 -12.73
C ASP A 39 -14.25 -11.44 -14.24
N GLN A 40 -15.04 -10.54 -14.82
CA GLN A 40 -15.11 -10.32 -16.27
C GLN A 40 -14.15 -9.28 -16.89
N TRP A 41 -13.29 -8.59 -16.14
CA TRP A 41 -12.65 -7.35 -16.64
C TRP A 41 -11.12 -7.36 -16.71
N GLN A 42 -10.47 -8.51 -16.52
CA GLN A 42 -9.00 -8.60 -16.56
C GLN A 42 -8.39 -8.51 -17.98
N VAL A 43 -9.15 -8.14 -19.01
CA VAL A 43 -8.65 -8.19 -20.39
C VAL A 43 -8.92 -6.87 -21.11
N ILE A 44 -7.80 -6.16 -21.36
CA ILE A 44 -7.55 -5.05 -22.29
C ILE A 44 -7.58 -3.62 -21.70
N ASN A 45 -6.41 -2.97 -21.72
CA ASN A 45 -6.25 -1.52 -21.58
C ASN A 45 -5.16 -1.01 -22.55
N SER A 46 -5.46 0.12 -23.20
CA SER A 46 -4.53 0.94 -24.00
C SER A 46 -3.22 1.32 -23.29
N MET A 47 -3.19 1.38 -21.94
CA MET A 47 -1.99 1.77 -21.18
C MET A 47 -0.84 0.75 -21.21
N THR A 48 -1.12 -0.50 -21.57
CA THR A 48 -0.10 -1.57 -21.65
C THR A 48 0.30 -1.91 -23.09
N ASN A 49 -0.31 -1.28 -24.09
CA ASN A 49 0.03 -1.53 -25.50
C ASN A 49 1.44 -1.04 -25.87
N ASP A 50 1.98 -0.06 -25.15
CA ASP A 50 3.26 0.57 -25.49
C ASP A 50 4.47 0.09 -24.66
N GLY A 51 4.31 -0.91 -23.79
CA GLY A 51 5.42 -1.47 -22.99
C GLY A 51 6.11 -0.44 -22.06
N LEU A 52 7.43 -0.55 -21.92
CA LEU A 52 8.28 0.34 -21.10
C LEU A 52 8.40 1.75 -21.74
N SER A 53 7.46 2.64 -21.45
CA SER A 53 7.57 4.07 -21.80
C SER A 53 7.93 4.93 -20.59
N LEU A 54 8.60 6.08 -20.83
CA LEU A 54 8.97 7.05 -19.79
C LEU A 54 7.75 7.51 -18.97
N LYS A 55 6.56 7.56 -19.60
CA LYS A 55 5.28 7.89 -18.94
C LYS A 55 4.84 6.79 -17.96
N ASN A 56 5.05 5.52 -18.31
CA ASN A 56 4.72 4.38 -17.46
C ASN A 56 5.68 4.29 -16.27
N LEU A 57 6.97 4.57 -16.50
CA LEU A 57 7.98 4.62 -15.42
C LEU A 57 7.70 5.73 -14.40
N GLN A 58 7.36 6.94 -14.83
CA GLN A 58 6.99 8.03 -13.91
C GLN A 58 5.75 7.71 -13.05
N THR A 59 4.85 6.87 -13.54
CA THR A 59 3.66 6.42 -12.79
C THR A 59 4.04 5.41 -11.70
N VAL A 60 5.01 4.54 -11.95
CA VAL A 60 5.49 3.54 -10.98
C VAL A 60 6.27 4.18 -9.82
N PHE A 61 6.99 5.28 -10.08
CA PHE A 61 7.87 5.92 -9.08
C PHE A 61 7.23 7.05 -8.26
N HIS A 62 5.98 7.42 -8.53
CA HIS A 62 5.27 8.38 -7.68
C HIS A 62 4.79 7.66 -6.41
N SER A 63 5.68 7.52 -5.43
CA SER A 63 5.48 6.78 -4.16
C SER A 63 4.51 7.45 -3.16
N ILE A 64 3.56 8.23 -3.65
CA ILE A 64 2.47 8.81 -2.85
C ILE A 64 1.18 8.20 -3.38
N PRO A 65 0.24 7.72 -2.54
CA PRO A 65 -0.95 6.99 -3.00
C PRO A 65 -1.98 7.89 -3.66
N PHE A 66 -1.59 8.66 -4.69
CA PHE A 66 -2.47 9.48 -5.50
C PHE A 66 -2.93 8.70 -6.73
N ASN A 67 -4.25 8.58 -6.90
CA ASN A 67 -4.91 7.84 -8.00
C ASN A 67 -4.66 6.32 -7.96
N LEU A 68 -5.16 5.63 -6.92
CA LEU A 68 -5.10 4.17 -6.87
C LEU A 68 -5.80 3.59 -8.09
N SER A 69 -5.01 3.01 -9.00
CA SER A 69 -5.54 2.27 -10.14
C SER A 69 -5.90 0.87 -9.69
N TYR A 70 -7.03 0.36 -10.19
CA TYR A 70 -7.42 -1.03 -9.98
C TYR A 70 -6.52 -2.02 -10.73
N LEU A 71 -5.71 -1.54 -11.68
CA LEU A 71 -4.78 -2.34 -12.44
C LEU A 71 -3.38 -2.22 -11.85
N TYR A 72 -2.77 -3.37 -11.61
CA TYR A 72 -1.35 -3.51 -11.28
C TYR A 72 -0.58 -3.88 -12.54
N PRO A 73 -0.17 -2.92 -13.39
CA PRO A 73 0.66 -3.22 -14.55
C PRO A 73 2.00 -3.76 -14.06
N PHE A 74 2.37 -4.93 -14.56
CA PHE A 74 3.68 -5.49 -14.26
C PHE A 74 4.77 -4.58 -14.86
N PRO A 75 5.85 -4.25 -14.12
CA PRO A 75 6.77 -3.18 -14.52
C PRO A 75 7.63 -3.48 -15.77
N PHE A 76 7.57 -4.70 -16.32
CA PHE A 76 8.29 -5.11 -17.54
C PHE A 76 7.61 -6.31 -18.23
N GLN A 77 7.76 -6.46 -19.54
CA GLN A 77 7.24 -7.61 -20.28
C GLN A 77 8.20 -8.82 -20.22
N VAL A 78 7.74 -10.00 -20.65
CA VAL A 78 8.60 -11.19 -20.70
C VAL A 78 9.70 -10.94 -21.73
N GLY A 79 10.97 -11.08 -21.33
CA GLY A 79 12.14 -10.85 -22.19
C GLY A 79 12.72 -9.44 -22.15
N GLU A 80 12.04 -8.48 -21.50
CA GLU A 80 12.61 -7.16 -21.26
C GLU A 80 13.59 -7.18 -20.08
N LYS A 81 14.56 -6.24 -20.10
CA LYS A 81 15.50 -6.06 -18.99
C LYS A 81 14.76 -5.53 -17.76
N ILE A 82 15.13 -6.06 -16.60
CA ILE A 82 14.59 -5.63 -15.31
C ILE A 82 14.96 -4.14 -15.07
N PRO A 83 13.98 -3.26 -14.80
CA PRO A 83 14.23 -1.85 -14.48
C PRO A 83 15.25 -1.68 -13.34
N MET A 84 16.15 -0.71 -13.49
CA MET A 84 17.25 -0.50 -12.54
C MET A 84 16.77 -0.32 -11.09
N ALA A 85 15.62 0.34 -10.88
CA ALA A 85 15.08 0.56 -9.55
C ALA A 85 14.71 -0.72 -8.79
N LEU A 86 14.36 -1.81 -9.50
CA LEU A 86 14.02 -3.08 -8.84
C LEU A 86 15.27 -3.78 -8.28
N TRP A 87 16.47 -3.37 -8.67
CA TRP A 87 17.72 -3.88 -8.09
C TRP A 87 17.96 -3.41 -6.65
N ILE A 88 17.11 -2.54 -6.10
CA ILE A 88 17.16 -2.18 -4.68
C ILE A 88 16.66 -3.31 -3.77
N TYR A 89 15.80 -4.22 -4.25
CA TYR A 89 15.16 -5.24 -3.41
C TYR A 89 16.14 -6.18 -2.68
N PRO A 90 17.23 -6.68 -3.31
CA PRO A 90 18.27 -7.43 -2.59
C PRO A 90 18.84 -6.68 -1.39
N PHE A 91 19.09 -5.36 -1.52
CA PHE A 91 19.57 -4.53 -0.42
C PHE A 91 18.51 -4.37 0.68
N VAL A 92 17.23 -4.27 0.32
CA VAL A 92 16.11 -4.25 1.28
C VAL A 92 16.06 -5.55 2.08
N ILE A 93 16.21 -6.71 1.42
CA ILE A 93 16.25 -8.02 2.08
C ILE A 93 17.43 -8.11 3.07
N LEU A 94 18.62 -7.68 2.63
CA LEU A 94 19.81 -7.64 3.50
C LEU A 94 19.61 -6.70 4.69
N PHE A 95 19.00 -5.54 4.48
CA PHE A 95 18.68 -4.59 5.54
C PHE A 95 17.71 -5.19 6.57
N ILE A 96 16.64 -5.86 6.11
CA ILE A 96 15.71 -6.58 7.01
C ILE A 96 16.45 -7.65 7.82
N GLY A 97 17.30 -8.45 7.16
CA GLY A 97 18.14 -9.45 7.83
C GLY A 97 19.06 -8.84 8.88
N TYR A 98 19.67 -7.70 8.58
CA TYR A 98 20.52 -6.94 9.51
C TYR A 98 19.72 -6.41 10.72
N VAL A 99 18.53 -5.86 10.51
CA VAL A 99 17.64 -5.42 11.59
C VAL A 99 17.26 -6.60 12.49
N ILE A 100 16.89 -7.75 11.92
CA ILE A 100 16.63 -8.97 12.70
C ILE A 100 17.85 -9.37 13.52
N TYR A 101 19.05 -9.34 12.93
CA TYR A 101 20.29 -9.66 13.61
C TYR A 101 20.55 -8.74 14.81
N LEU A 102 20.37 -7.42 14.66
CA LEU A 102 20.53 -6.45 15.74
C LEU A 102 19.54 -6.68 16.89
N TYR A 103 18.29 -6.99 16.56
CA TYR A 103 17.21 -7.16 17.55
C TYR A 103 16.97 -8.61 17.95
N ARG A 104 17.87 -9.55 17.63
CA ARG A 104 17.71 -11.00 17.88
C ARG A 104 17.47 -11.39 19.35
N ARG A 105 17.82 -10.52 20.30
CA ARG A 105 17.58 -10.71 21.74
C ARG A 105 16.15 -10.36 22.17
N LYS A 106 15.38 -9.69 21.32
CA LYS A 106 13.99 -9.30 21.58
C LYS A 106 13.06 -10.34 20.97
N THR A 107 12.80 -11.42 21.71
CA THR A 107 12.03 -12.59 21.26
C THR A 107 10.72 -12.22 20.56
N LEU A 108 9.98 -11.24 21.09
CA LEU A 108 8.72 -10.80 20.51
C LEU A 108 8.89 -10.13 19.13
N LEU A 109 9.91 -9.27 18.95
CA LEU A 109 10.19 -8.63 17.66
C LEU A 109 10.63 -9.65 16.62
N VAL A 110 11.47 -10.61 17.02
CA VAL A 110 11.90 -11.71 16.15
C VAL A 110 10.70 -12.57 15.74
N PHE A 111 9.84 -12.92 16.70
CA PHE A 111 8.61 -13.67 16.43
C PHE A 111 7.71 -12.95 15.42
N CYS A 112 7.40 -11.67 15.63
CA CYS A 112 6.57 -10.90 14.69
C CYS A 112 7.21 -10.85 13.29
N THR A 113 8.52 -10.63 13.21
CA THR A 113 9.21 -10.53 11.92
C THR A 113 9.24 -11.87 11.19
N LEU A 114 9.53 -12.96 11.90
CA LEU A 114 9.50 -14.31 11.32
C LEU A 114 8.09 -14.73 10.93
N PHE A 115 7.08 -14.42 11.74
CA PHE A 115 5.67 -14.68 11.41
C PHE A 115 5.26 -13.96 10.13
N PHE A 116 5.65 -12.68 10.00
CA PHE A 116 5.40 -11.88 8.79
C PHE A 116 6.07 -12.51 7.56
N ILE A 117 7.36 -12.84 7.65
CA ILE A 117 8.11 -13.46 6.55
C ILE A 117 7.51 -14.82 6.18
N LEU A 118 7.19 -15.66 7.16
CA LEU A 118 6.66 -17.01 6.94
C LEU A 118 5.34 -16.94 6.17
N HIS A 119 4.44 -16.01 6.51
CA HIS A 119 3.18 -15.84 5.78
C HIS A 119 3.35 -15.18 4.41
N LEU A 120 4.49 -14.53 4.15
CA LEU A 120 4.86 -14.08 2.81
C LEU A 120 5.52 -15.18 1.96
N LEU A 121 6.07 -16.25 2.55
CA LEU A 121 6.72 -17.32 1.79
C LEU A 121 5.82 -17.97 0.73
N PRO A 122 4.52 -18.28 1.00
CA PRO A 122 3.60 -18.77 -0.03
C PRO A 122 3.43 -17.80 -1.21
N VAL A 123 3.64 -16.51 -0.96
CA VAL A 123 3.53 -15.39 -1.92
C VAL A 123 4.88 -15.08 -2.57
N LEU A 124 5.98 -15.68 -2.12
CA LEU A 124 7.30 -15.45 -2.72
C LEU A 124 7.46 -16.19 -4.06
N HIS A 125 6.41 -16.90 -4.50
CA HIS A 125 6.33 -17.56 -5.80
C HIS A 125 7.52 -18.49 -6.07
N VAL A 126 7.84 -19.36 -5.10
CA VAL A 126 8.75 -20.51 -5.31
C VAL A 126 8.25 -21.40 -6.46
N ILE A 127 6.94 -21.34 -6.75
CA ILE A 127 6.28 -21.90 -7.93
C ILE A 127 5.78 -20.74 -8.81
N PRO A 128 6.08 -20.72 -10.12
CA PRO A 128 5.64 -19.64 -11.01
C PRO A 128 4.11 -19.65 -11.19
N LEU A 129 3.47 -18.54 -10.84
CA LEU A 129 2.04 -18.31 -11.06
C LEU A 129 1.80 -17.17 -12.08
N PRO A 130 0.61 -17.08 -12.67
CA PRO A 130 0.25 -15.98 -13.57
C PRO A 130 0.40 -14.61 -12.90
N ARG A 131 0.89 -13.61 -13.64
CA ARG A 131 1.25 -12.27 -13.13
C ARG A 131 0.15 -11.55 -12.35
N TYR A 132 -1.12 -11.78 -12.68
CA TYR A 132 -2.26 -11.18 -11.98
C TYR A 132 -2.52 -11.80 -10.60
N VAL A 133 -2.06 -13.03 -10.36
CA VAL A 133 -2.11 -13.67 -9.04
C VAL A 133 -1.02 -13.10 -8.14
N VAL A 134 0.11 -12.68 -8.72
CA VAL A 134 1.29 -12.17 -8.01
C VAL A 134 1.01 -10.85 -7.27
N ALA A 135 0.15 -9.99 -7.82
CA ALA A 135 -0.12 -8.66 -7.29
C ALA A 135 -1.33 -8.58 -6.34
N ALA A 136 -1.89 -9.71 -5.91
CA ALA A 136 -3.11 -9.69 -5.11
C ALA A 136 -2.82 -9.36 -3.63
N ASP A 137 -3.36 -8.23 -3.16
CA ASP A 137 -3.18 -7.74 -1.78
C ASP A 137 -3.71 -8.70 -0.69
N ARG A 138 -4.58 -9.66 -1.05
CA ARG A 138 -5.18 -10.64 -0.13
C ARG A 138 -4.17 -11.47 0.66
N TYR A 139 -2.96 -11.63 0.16
CA TYR A 139 -1.93 -12.38 0.86
C TYR A 139 -1.30 -11.60 2.03
N LEU A 140 -1.51 -10.28 2.10
CA LEU A 140 -1.00 -9.44 3.19
C LEU A 140 -1.88 -9.44 4.44
N TYR A 141 -3.11 -9.97 4.37
CA TYR A 141 -4.07 -9.91 5.48
C TYR A 141 -3.56 -10.56 6.77
N ILE A 142 -2.99 -11.77 6.68
CA ILE A 142 -2.40 -12.45 7.85
C ILE A 142 -1.08 -11.81 8.29
N PRO A 143 -0.11 -11.50 7.38
CA PRO A 143 1.07 -10.73 7.73
C PRO A 143 0.77 -9.41 8.47
N TYR A 144 -0.32 -8.71 8.14
CA TYR A 144 -0.68 -7.45 8.79
C TYR A 144 -0.93 -7.58 10.30
N ILE A 145 -1.31 -8.75 10.81
CA ILE A 145 -1.45 -8.98 12.25
C ILE A 145 -0.09 -8.83 12.95
N ALA A 146 0.96 -9.46 12.41
CA ALA A 146 2.30 -9.33 12.96
C ALA A 146 2.86 -7.91 12.80
N PHE A 147 2.53 -7.26 11.68
CA PHE A 147 2.88 -5.86 11.47
C PHE A 147 2.24 -4.94 12.52
N ALA A 148 0.95 -5.12 12.82
CA ALA A 148 0.22 -4.34 13.83
C ALA A 148 0.82 -4.51 15.24
N ILE A 149 1.18 -5.74 15.61
CA ILE A 149 1.87 -6.01 16.88
C ILE A 149 3.23 -5.30 16.92
N GLY A 150 4.02 -5.39 15.85
CA GLY A 150 5.31 -4.70 15.73
C GLY A 150 5.18 -3.19 15.83
N LEU A 151 4.17 -2.60 15.18
CA LEU A 151 3.87 -1.17 15.22
C LEU A 151 3.47 -0.69 16.62
N SER A 152 2.70 -1.52 17.35
CA SER A 152 2.35 -1.23 18.75
C SER A 152 3.58 -1.18 19.66
N ILE A 153 4.49 -2.15 19.54
CA ILE A 153 5.76 -2.19 20.29
C ILE A 153 6.64 -0.98 19.95
N LEU A 154 6.76 -0.65 18.66
CA LEU A 154 7.51 0.52 18.21
C LEU A 154 6.94 1.81 18.79
N SER A 155 5.61 1.94 18.79
CA SER A 155 4.92 3.11 19.31
C SER A 155 5.17 3.31 20.80
N TYR A 156 5.13 2.22 21.57
CA TYR A 156 5.49 2.24 22.99
C TYR A 156 6.92 2.74 23.22
N HIS A 157 7.90 2.20 22.48
CA HIS A 157 9.30 2.62 22.62
C HIS A 157 9.56 4.06 22.17
N LEU A 158 8.91 4.53 21.12
CA LEU A 158 8.99 5.92 20.68
C LEU A 158 8.44 6.87 21.74
N TYR A 159 7.35 6.47 22.41
CA TYR A 159 6.78 7.23 23.51
C TYR A 159 7.74 7.31 24.70
N GLU A 160 8.29 6.18 25.15
CA GLU A 160 9.24 6.14 26.28
C GLU A 160 10.50 6.98 26.00
N ARG A 161 11.00 6.98 24.76
CA ARG A 161 12.15 7.79 24.33
C ARG A 161 11.82 9.28 24.13
N GLN A 162 10.64 9.73 24.56
CA GLN A 162 10.14 11.11 24.40
C GLN A 162 10.09 11.59 22.93
N ARG A 163 10.07 10.66 21.95
CA ARG A 163 9.95 10.97 20.51
C ARG A 163 8.48 11.07 20.09
N LYS A 164 7.66 11.74 20.91
CA LYS A 164 6.19 11.82 20.74
C LYS A 164 5.78 12.48 19.43
N TRP A 165 6.60 13.40 18.91
CA TRP A 165 6.35 14.06 17.63
C TRP A 165 6.22 13.06 16.46
N VAL A 166 6.95 11.94 16.49
CA VAL A 166 6.84 10.86 15.48
C VAL A 166 5.46 10.21 15.54
N LEU A 167 4.93 10.01 16.75
CA LEU A 167 3.60 9.44 16.95
C LEU A 167 2.52 10.41 16.49
N TYR A 168 2.66 11.72 16.75
CA TYR A 168 1.74 12.73 16.26
C TYR A 168 1.77 12.86 14.73
N ALA A 169 2.96 12.79 14.12
CA ALA A 169 3.10 12.76 12.67
C ALA A 169 2.43 11.50 12.07
N GLY A 170 2.64 10.34 12.70
CA GLY A 170 1.97 9.09 12.30
C GLY A 170 0.45 9.16 12.44
N PHE A 171 -0.05 9.71 13.54
CA PHE A 171 -1.48 9.94 13.75
C PHE A 171 -2.07 10.87 12.68
N LEU A 172 -1.42 12.00 12.42
CA LEU A 172 -1.85 12.94 11.38
C LEU A 172 -1.89 12.29 10.00
N TYR A 173 -0.88 11.47 9.68
CA TYR A 173 -0.85 10.71 8.43
C TYR A 173 -1.99 9.68 8.35
N CYS A 174 -2.26 8.93 9.43
CA CYS A 174 -3.41 8.02 9.48
C CYS A 174 -4.74 8.75 9.31
N SER A 175 -4.91 9.92 9.93
CA SER A 175 -6.11 10.75 9.74
C SER A 175 -6.25 11.24 8.30
N TYR A 176 -5.16 11.68 7.66
CA TYR A 176 -5.15 12.01 6.24
C TYR A 176 -5.59 10.82 5.38
N LEU A 177 -5.05 9.61 5.64
CA LEU A 177 -5.45 8.41 4.93
C LEU A 177 -6.93 8.07 5.15
N CYS A 178 -7.47 8.26 6.35
CA CYS A 178 -8.90 8.07 6.61
C CYS A 178 -9.77 9.01 5.77
N VAL A 179 -9.43 10.30 5.72
CA VAL A 179 -10.13 11.28 4.88
C VAL A 179 -10.00 10.93 3.41
N TYR A 180 -8.81 10.55 2.97
CA TYR A 180 -8.55 10.15 1.60
C TYR A 180 -9.39 8.93 1.21
N THR A 181 -9.40 7.88 2.04
CA THR A 181 -10.25 6.70 1.84
C THR A 181 -11.74 7.08 1.80
N ALA A 182 -12.21 7.93 2.72
CA ALA A 182 -13.61 8.37 2.71
C ALA A 182 -13.97 9.13 1.43
N SER A 183 -13.06 9.95 0.90
CA SER A 183 -13.25 10.68 -0.35
C SER A 183 -13.20 9.78 -1.59
N TYR A 184 -12.46 8.68 -1.53
CA TYR A 184 -12.21 7.79 -2.66
C TYR A 184 -13.14 6.57 -2.69
N ALA A 185 -13.72 6.17 -1.56
CA ALA A 185 -14.66 5.05 -1.46
C ALA A 185 -15.83 5.14 -2.47
N PRO A 186 -16.47 6.31 -2.70
CA PRO A 186 -17.55 6.42 -3.69
C PRO A 186 -17.12 6.12 -5.13
N VAL A 187 -15.85 6.33 -5.48
CA VAL A 187 -15.30 5.97 -6.80
C VAL A 187 -15.26 4.45 -6.99
N TRP A 188 -15.11 3.71 -5.90
CA TRP A 188 -15.11 2.25 -5.85
C TRP A 188 -16.48 1.68 -5.50
N LYS A 189 -17.55 2.41 -5.80
CA LYS A 189 -18.91 1.93 -5.51
C LYS A 189 -19.30 0.76 -6.42
N ASN A 190 -18.98 0.86 -7.71
CA ASN A 190 -19.26 -0.16 -8.72
C ASN A 190 -18.37 0.00 -9.96
N SER A 191 -18.44 -0.94 -10.90
CA SER A 191 -17.58 -0.98 -12.08
C SER A 191 -17.81 0.22 -13.01
N ASP A 192 -19.00 0.82 -13.03
CA ASP A 192 -19.31 1.98 -13.88
C ASP A 192 -18.66 3.27 -13.36
N THR A 193 -18.85 3.57 -12.07
CA THR A 193 -18.20 4.73 -11.40
C THR A 193 -16.68 4.66 -11.51
N LEU A 194 -16.12 3.46 -11.36
CA LEU A 194 -14.68 3.23 -11.50
C LEU A 194 -14.18 3.49 -12.93
N LYS A 195 -14.91 3.02 -13.96
CA LYS A 195 -14.57 3.23 -15.37
C LYS A 195 -14.65 4.71 -15.77
N GLU A 196 -15.66 5.41 -15.31
CA GLU A 196 -15.82 6.84 -15.58
C GLU A 196 -14.66 7.63 -14.98
N HIS A 197 -14.35 7.41 -13.70
CA HIS A 197 -13.20 8.03 -13.05
C HIS A 197 -11.88 7.73 -13.77
N PHE A 198 -11.70 6.49 -14.22
CA PHE A 198 -10.50 6.11 -14.96
C PHE A 198 -10.37 6.87 -16.30
N LYS A 199 -11.47 7.04 -17.04
CA LYS A 199 -11.48 7.84 -18.29
C LYS A 199 -11.12 9.30 -18.03
N GLU A 200 -11.62 9.90 -16.96
CA GLU A 200 -11.30 11.27 -16.57
C GLU A 200 -9.81 11.45 -16.24
N VAL A 201 -9.25 10.50 -15.48
CA VAL A 201 -7.83 10.49 -15.13
C VAL A 201 -6.96 10.42 -16.39
N LEU A 202 -7.31 9.57 -17.36
CA LEU A 202 -6.60 9.47 -18.64
C LEU A 202 -6.66 10.78 -19.43
N LYS A 203 -7.86 11.36 -19.58
CA LYS A 203 -8.06 12.62 -20.31
C LYS A 203 -7.26 13.77 -19.69
N LYS A 204 -7.24 13.85 -18.35
CA LYS A 204 -6.45 14.87 -17.62
C LYS A 204 -4.95 14.69 -17.86
N ARG A 205 -4.47 13.45 -17.92
CA ARG A 205 -3.05 13.14 -18.22
C ARG A 205 -2.68 13.52 -19.65
N GLU A 206 -3.50 13.17 -20.64
CA GLU A 206 -3.27 13.55 -22.04
C GLU A 206 -3.21 15.08 -22.21
N THR A 207 -4.13 15.79 -21.55
CA THR A 207 -4.15 17.26 -21.55
C THR A 207 -2.87 17.83 -20.95
N ASN A 208 -2.43 17.37 -19.76
CA ASN A 208 -1.20 17.83 -19.13
C ASN A 208 0.06 17.56 -19.97
N LEU A 209 0.11 16.41 -20.63
CA LEU A 209 1.21 16.06 -21.54
C LEU A 209 1.25 16.99 -22.75
N SER A 210 0.10 17.26 -23.39
CA SER A 210 0.03 18.20 -24.52
C SER A 210 0.44 19.63 -24.14
N ILE A 211 0.15 20.07 -22.92
CA ILE A 211 0.56 21.38 -22.39
C ILE A 211 2.08 21.42 -22.20
N ASN A 212 2.68 20.40 -21.57
CA ASN A 212 4.13 20.33 -21.36
C ASN A 212 4.92 20.28 -22.68
N PHE A 213 4.44 19.52 -23.67
CA PHE A 213 5.06 19.49 -25.00
C PHE A 213 4.99 20.83 -25.74
N LYS A 214 3.99 21.67 -25.45
CA LYS A 214 3.90 23.04 -26.01
C LYS A 214 4.90 23.98 -25.36
N HIS A 215 5.17 23.82 -24.06
CA HIS A 215 6.13 24.64 -23.33
C HIS A 215 7.60 24.28 -23.59
N GLU A 216 7.92 23.03 -23.92
CA GLU A 216 9.29 22.62 -24.31
C GLU A 216 9.71 23.07 -25.72
N LYS A 217 8.76 23.53 -26.56
CA LYS A 217 9.01 24.00 -27.92
C LYS A 217 9.12 25.54 -28.07
N GLN A 218 9.08 26.28 -26.95
CA GLN A 218 9.35 27.71 -26.89
C GLN A 218 10.69 27.96 -26.21
#